data_AF-A0A1H6WCP5-F1
#
_entry.id   AF-A0A1H6WCP5-F1
#
_cell.length_a   1.000
_cell.length_b   1.000
_cell.length_c   1.000
_cell.angle_alpha   90.00
_cell.angle_beta   90.00
_cell.angle_gamma   90.00
#
_symmetry.space_group_name_H-M   'P 1'
#
loop_
_entity.id
_entity.type
_entity.pdbx_description
1 polymer ?
#
loop_
_entity_poly.entity_id
_entity_poly.type
_entity_poly.pdbx_seq_one_letter_code
_entity_poly.pdbx_strand_id
1 'polypeptide(L)'
;MRRPEKRAMNRKSTLTLAVVAGTLGLPMTVQEAAAAGFIEDSKATLGFRTFYMNQDDRNSDRPRIDETGQAFLFEYKSGFTEGFVGFGLDVIAQEGVRLDGGGRAGKAGAERAPGAGSMFPLKSNGKSQEDYGRLNATGKMRISKTI
;
A
#
# COMPACT_ATOMS: atom_id res chain seq x y z
N MET A 1 -43.99 -12.44 61.26
CA MET A 1 -44.74 -12.44 59.98
C MET A 1 -44.03 -11.50 59.02
N ARG A 2 -43.82 -11.95 57.77
CA ARG A 2 -43.11 -11.35 56.60
C ARG A 2 -41.59 -11.54 56.51
N ARG A 3 -41.20 -12.16 55.39
CA ARG A 3 -39.86 -12.63 54.96
C ARG A 3 -39.00 -11.46 54.44
N PRO A 4 -37.66 -11.51 54.54
CA PRO A 4 -36.81 -10.80 53.59
C PRO A 4 -36.44 -11.71 52.40
N GLU A 5 -36.58 -11.16 51.19
CA GLU A 5 -36.34 -11.82 49.92
C GLU A 5 -34.84 -12.02 49.60
N LYS A 6 -34.60 -13.04 48.77
CA LYS A 6 -33.30 -13.46 48.27
C LYS A 6 -32.71 -12.41 47.31
N ARG A 7 -31.41 -12.13 47.42
CA ARG A 7 -30.60 -11.72 46.25
C ARG A 7 -29.42 -12.67 46.13
N ALA A 8 -29.57 -13.65 45.25
CA ALA A 8 -28.50 -14.57 44.90
C ALA A 8 -27.43 -13.82 44.10
N MET A 9 -26.19 -13.79 44.58
CA MET A 9 -25.04 -13.47 43.74
C MET A 9 -24.29 -14.77 43.47
N ASN A 10 -24.29 -15.13 42.18
CA ASN A 10 -23.99 -16.45 41.64
C ASN A 10 -22.48 -16.72 41.70
N ARG A 11 -22.07 -17.71 42.50
CA ARG A 11 -20.74 -18.34 42.44
C ARG A 11 -20.64 -19.17 41.17
N LYS A 12 -20.02 -18.69 40.09
CA LYS A 12 -19.51 -19.58 39.04
C LYS A 12 -18.21 -19.08 38.41
N SER A 13 -17.17 -19.85 38.70
CA SER A 13 -16.07 -20.20 37.78
C SER A 13 -14.88 -19.25 37.62
N THR A 14 -14.08 -19.14 38.68
CA THR A 14 -12.67 -18.71 38.59
C THR A 14 -11.73 -19.85 38.15
N LEU A 15 -12.26 -21.04 37.83
CA LEU A 15 -11.47 -22.23 37.47
C LEU A 15 -11.45 -22.54 35.96
N THR A 16 -12.28 -21.88 35.15
CA THR A 16 -12.26 -22.06 33.69
C THR A 16 -11.14 -21.28 33.00
N LEU A 17 -10.55 -20.26 33.65
CA LEU A 17 -9.52 -19.43 33.04
C LEU A 17 -8.11 -20.08 33.04
N ALA A 18 -7.88 -21.10 33.86
CA ALA A 18 -6.57 -21.76 33.95
C ALA A 18 -6.40 -22.95 33.00
N VAL A 19 -7.49 -23.55 32.48
CA VAL A 19 -7.41 -24.71 31.58
C VAL A 19 -7.24 -24.31 30.12
N VAL A 20 -7.65 -23.09 29.74
CA VAL A 20 -7.39 -22.56 28.38
C VAL A 20 -5.93 -22.12 28.20
N ALA A 21 -5.19 -21.89 29.29
CA ALA A 21 -3.75 -21.61 29.23
C ALA A 21 -2.90 -22.86 28.94
N GLY A 22 -3.45 -24.08 29.13
CA GLY A 22 -2.73 -25.34 28.94
C GLY A 22 -2.71 -25.88 27.52
N THR A 23 -3.58 -25.40 26.62
CA THR A 23 -3.60 -25.77 25.20
C THR A 23 -2.98 -24.71 24.28
N LEU A 24 -2.44 -23.62 24.85
CA LEU A 24 -1.75 -22.54 24.13
C LEU A 24 -0.23 -22.80 23.95
N GLY A 25 0.25 -24.00 24.26
CA GLY A 25 1.67 -24.35 24.26
C GLY A 25 2.33 -24.52 22.89
N LEU A 26 1.60 -24.44 21.78
CA LEU A 26 2.16 -24.48 20.42
C LEU A 26 1.31 -23.57 19.52
N PRO A 27 1.63 -22.26 19.42
CA PRO A 27 2.28 -21.83 18.17
C PRO A 27 3.26 -20.66 18.34
N MET A 28 3.77 -20.34 19.53
CA MET A 28 4.75 -19.23 19.64
C MET A 28 6.07 -19.54 18.91
N THR A 29 6.49 -20.81 18.85
CA THR A 29 7.69 -21.23 18.12
C THR A 29 7.47 -21.36 16.60
N VAL A 30 6.24 -21.63 16.16
CA VAL A 30 5.89 -21.73 14.74
C VAL A 30 5.84 -20.34 14.10
N GLN A 31 5.41 -19.32 14.85
CA GLN A 31 5.34 -17.95 14.35
C GLN A 31 6.74 -17.37 14.06
N GLU A 32 7.72 -17.65 14.92
CA GLU A 32 9.12 -17.24 14.72
C GLU A 32 9.76 -17.98 13.54
N ALA A 33 9.57 -19.30 13.44
CA ALA A 33 10.08 -20.08 12.32
C ALA A 33 9.44 -19.70 10.96
N ALA A 34 8.13 -19.45 10.93
CA ALA A 34 7.46 -19.01 9.70
C ALA A 34 7.86 -17.59 9.28
N ALA A 35 8.22 -16.73 10.24
CA ALA A 35 8.67 -15.36 9.98
C ALA A 35 10.11 -15.28 9.48
N ALA A 36 10.98 -16.23 9.85
CA ALA A 36 12.38 -16.29 9.42
C ALA A 36 12.49 -16.22 7.89
N GLY A 37 11.99 -17.22 7.16
CA GLY A 37 12.02 -17.19 5.69
C GLY A 37 11.22 -16.04 5.04
N PHE A 38 10.17 -15.52 5.69
CA PHE A 38 9.36 -14.44 5.13
C PHE A 38 10.04 -13.07 5.22
N ILE A 39 10.73 -12.79 6.32
CA ILE A 39 11.39 -11.49 6.58
C ILE A 39 12.87 -11.53 6.19
N GLU A 40 13.60 -12.61 6.48
CA GLU A 40 15.04 -12.73 6.21
C GLU A 40 15.34 -12.66 4.70
N ASP A 41 14.50 -13.31 3.89
CA ASP A 41 14.62 -13.26 2.43
C ASP A 41 13.90 -12.03 1.81
N SER A 42 13.44 -11.08 2.62
CA SER A 42 12.76 -9.89 2.11
C SER A 42 13.73 -8.87 1.52
N LYS A 43 13.26 -8.15 0.50
CA LYS A 43 13.99 -7.08 -0.16
C LYS A 43 13.13 -5.84 -0.28
N ALA A 44 13.66 -4.72 0.18
CA ALA A 44 13.06 -3.41 0.02
C ALA A 44 13.95 -2.53 -0.87
N THR A 45 13.36 -1.81 -1.81
CA THR A 45 14.01 -0.77 -2.58
C THR A 45 13.21 0.53 -2.50
N LEU A 46 13.93 1.64 -2.40
CA LEU A 46 13.34 2.98 -2.49
C LEU A 46 14.03 3.72 -3.64
N GLY A 47 13.27 3.99 -4.69
CA GLY A 47 13.68 4.71 -5.87
C GLY A 47 13.16 6.14 -5.86
N PHE A 48 14.00 7.05 -6.31
CA PHE A 48 13.64 8.44 -6.55
C PHE A 48 13.85 8.74 -8.02
N ARG A 49 12.85 9.32 -8.69
CA ARG A 49 12.95 9.71 -10.10
C ARG A 49 12.43 11.11 -10.32
N THR A 50 13.31 12.04 -10.63
CA THR A 50 12.91 13.32 -11.24
C THR A 50 12.73 13.11 -12.74
N PHE A 51 11.62 13.57 -13.30
CA PHE A 51 11.33 13.45 -14.71
C PHE A 51 10.76 14.76 -15.25
N TYR A 52 11.33 15.20 -16.37
CA TYR A 52 10.88 16.35 -17.15
C TYR A 52 10.29 15.85 -18.46
N MET A 53 9.13 16.38 -18.82
CA MET A 53 8.41 16.05 -20.05
C MET A 53 8.00 17.32 -20.77
N ASN A 54 8.16 17.31 -22.09
CA ASN A 54 7.76 18.39 -22.97
C ASN A 54 7.19 17.78 -24.26
N GLN A 55 5.92 18.06 -24.54
CA GLN A 55 5.20 17.55 -25.70
C GLN A 55 4.53 18.71 -26.45
N ASP A 56 5.23 19.19 -27.49
CA ASP A 56 4.88 20.35 -28.31
C ASP A 56 4.37 19.91 -29.70
N ASP A 57 3.05 19.98 -29.90
CA ASP A 57 2.41 19.63 -31.17
C ASP A 57 2.35 20.84 -32.11
N ARG A 58 3.46 21.10 -32.83
CA ARG A 58 3.64 22.31 -33.66
C ARG A 58 2.65 22.51 -34.81
N ASN A 59 1.90 21.48 -35.19
CA ASN A 59 0.89 21.55 -36.25
C ASN A 59 -0.55 21.48 -35.70
N SER A 60 -0.73 21.81 -34.42
CA SER A 60 -2.01 21.89 -33.74
C SER A 60 -2.10 23.19 -32.97
N ASP A 61 -3.29 23.81 -32.94
CA ASP A 61 -3.56 24.98 -32.10
C ASP A 61 -3.84 24.58 -30.64
N ARG A 62 -3.03 23.66 -30.11
CA ARG A 62 -3.16 23.10 -28.77
C ARG A 62 -2.02 23.60 -27.89
N PRO A 63 -2.29 23.95 -26.61
CA PRO A 63 -1.23 24.26 -25.66
C PRO A 63 -0.26 23.10 -25.52
N ARG A 64 1.02 23.40 -25.33
CA ARG A 64 2.04 22.40 -25.06
C ARG A 64 1.84 21.76 -23.69
N ILE A 65 2.11 20.46 -23.58
CA ILE A 65 2.24 19.79 -22.28
C ILE A 65 3.69 19.89 -21.84
N ASP A 66 3.93 20.41 -20.65
CA ASP A 66 5.27 20.69 -20.15
C ASP A 66 5.23 20.56 -18.63
N GLU A 67 5.80 19.46 -18.13
CA GLU A 67 5.64 19.03 -16.74
C GLU A 67 6.97 18.54 -16.17
N THR A 68 7.26 18.96 -14.94
CA THR A 68 8.36 18.43 -14.14
C THR A 68 7.79 17.81 -12.88
N GLY A 69 8.17 16.57 -12.61
CA GLY A 69 7.72 15.85 -11.43
C GLY A 69 8.83 15.06 -10.76
N GLN A 70 8.66 14.81 -9.47
CA GLN A 70 9.45 13.88 -8.67
C GLN A 70 8.58 12.68 -8.31
N ALA A 71 9.04 11.48 -8.59
CA ALA A 71 8.41 10.24 -8.18
C ALA A 71 9.22 9.55 -7.08
N PHE A 72 8.51 8.93 -6.15
CA PHE A 72 9.01 8.04 -5.12
C PHE A 72 8.39 6.67 -5.38
N LEU A 73 9.24 5.65 -5.51
CA LEU A 73 8.85 4.28 -5.77
C LEU A 73 9.41 3.41 -4.67
N PHE A 74 8.54 2.92 -3.79
CA PHE A 74 8.89 1.94 -2.78
C PHE A 74 8.42 0.56 -3.25
N GLU A 75 9.35 -0.38 -3.36
CA GLU A 75 9.03 -1.78 -3.62
C GLU A 75 9.49 -2.62 -2.44
N TYR A 76 8.58 -3.40 -1.89
CA TYR A 76 8.87 -4.42 -0.89
C TYR A 76 8.49 -5.77 -1.44
N LYS A 77 9.40 -6.73 -1.36
CA LYS A 77 9.16 -8.12 -1.72
C LYS A 77 9.48 -8.97 -0.50
N SER A 78 8.50 -9.65 0.06
CA SER A 78 8.78 -10.60 1.13
C SER A 78 9.56 -11.81 0.59
N GLY A 79 10.17 -12.57 1.49
CA GLY A 79 10.50 -13.95 1.23
C GLY A 79 9.27 -14.85 1.16
N PHE A 80 9.46 -16.15 1.37
CA PHE A 80 8.36 -17.11 1.50
C PHE A 80 8.35 -17.70 2.91
N THR A 81 7.16 -17.88 3.49
CA THR A 81 7.03 -18.62 4.75
C THR A 81 7.60 -20.04 4.60
N GLU A 82 8.19 -20.56 5.67
CA GLU A 82 8.73 -21.92 5.68
C GLU A 82 7.63 -22.98 5.57
N GLY A 83 7.89 -24.05 4.82
CA GLY A 83 6.98 -25.18 4.65
C GLY A 83 6.91 -25.73 3.22
N PHE A 84 6.12 -26.78 3.01
CA PHE A 84 5.88 -27.38 1.69
C PHE A 84 5.24 -26.38 0.71
N VAL A 85 4.32 -25.57 1.23
CA VAL A 85 3.76 -24.40 0.55
C VAL A 85 4.24 -23.15 1.27
N GLY A 86 4.99 -22.31 0.57
CA GLY A 86 5.42 -21.01 1.07
C GLY A 86 4.52 -19.90 0.52
N PHE A 87 4.13 -18.97 1.38
CA PHE A 87 3.38 -17.77 1.01
C PHE A 87 4.26 -16.54 1.12
N GLY A 88 4.04 -15.58 0.22
CA GLY A 88 4.73 -14.31 0.19
C GLY A 88 3.78 -13.17 -0.17
N LEU A 89 4.24 -11.95 0.06
CA LEU A 89 3.57 -10.70 -0.24
C LEU A 89 4.56 -9.72 -0.86
N ASP A 90 4.19 -9.19 -2.02
CA ASP A 90 4.87 -8.06 -2.65
C ASP A 90 4.00 -6.81 -2.52
N VAL A 91 4.63 -5.67 -2.25
CA VAL A 91 3.99 -4.36 -2.12
C VAL A 91 4.74 -3.36 -2.98
N ILE A 92 4.01 -2.56 -3.75
CA ILE A 92 4.53 -1.43 -4.49
C ILE A 92 3.75 -0.19 -4.07
N ALA A 93 4.45 0.78 -3.49
CA ALA A 93 3.91 2.11 -3.21
C ALA A 93 4.58 3.13 -4.14
N GLN A 94 3.75 3.96 -4.75
CA GLN A 94 4.16 4.99 -5.70
C GLN A 94 3.60 6.31 -5.21
N GLU A 95 4.41 7.35 -5.22
CA GLU A 95 3.99 8.71 -4.93
C GLU A 95 4.64 9.64 -5.96
N GLY A 96 3.85 10.44 -6.66
CA GLY A 96 4.33 11.43 -7.62
C GLY A 96 3.97 12.82 -7.15
N VAL A 97 4.96 13.71 -7.06
CA VAL A 97 4.78 15.13 -6.72
C VAL A 97 5.16 15.98 -7.92
N ARG A 98 4.27 16.89 -8.31
CA ARG A 98 4.50 17.82 -9.40
C ARG A 98 5.26 19.03 -8.90
N LEU A 99 6.36 19.34 -9.56
CA LEU A 99 7.18 20.50 -9.30
C LEU A 99 6.77 21.69 -10.20
N ASP A 100 6.47 21.41 -11.47
CA ASP A 100 5.91 22.36 -12.43
C ASP A 100 5.03 21.62 -13.43
N GLY A 101 4.01 22.25 -14.02
CA GLY A 101 3.16 21.56 -14.99
C GLY A 101 2.11 22.40 -15.68
N GLY A 102 2.37 23.70 -15.84
CA GLY A 102 1.41 24.63 -16.41
C GLY A 102 0.15 24.82 -15.56
N GLY A 103 -0.84 25.52 -16.13
CA GLY A 103 -2.01 25.99 -15.38
C GLY A 103 -3.18 24.99 -15.35
N ARG A 104 -4.28 25.38 -16.02
CA ARG A 104 -5.55 24.65 -16.04
C ARG A 104 -5.89 24.26 -17.48
N ALA A 105 -6.29 23.02 -17.69
CA ALA A 105 -6.83 22.55 -18.97
C ALA A 105 -8.00 23.45 -19.41
N GLY A 106 -8.01 23.80 -20.70
CA GLY A 106 -9.07 24.63 -21.31
C GLY A 106 -9.08 26.10 -20.89
N LYS A 107 -7.99 26.63 -20.32
CA LYS A 107 -7.83 28.08 -20.15
C LYS A 107 -7.53 28.72 -21.52
N ALA A 108 -8.35 29.68 -21.94
CA ALA A 108 -8.14 30.43 -23.17
C ALA A 108 -6.78 31.17 -23.15
N GLY A 109 -6.04 31.11 -24.26
CA GLY A 109 -4.73 31.74 -24.41
C GLY A 109 -3.61 31.12 -23.56
N ALA A 110 -3.79 29.89 -23.06
CA ALA A 110 -2.72 29.20 -22.35
C ALA A 110 -1.69 28.63 -23.32
N GLU A 111 -0.41 29.01 -23.16
CA GLU A 111 0.71 28.41 -23.92
C GLU A 111 1.04 26.99 -23.41
N ARG A 112 0.85 26.78 -22.10
CA ARG A 112 1.06 25.49 -21.41
C ARG A 112 -0.22 25.07 -20.68
N ALA A 113 -0.69 23.86 -20.93
CA ALA A 113 -1.85 23.31 -20.22
C ALA A 113 -1.73 21.78 -20.06
N PRO A 114 -2.14 21.23 -18.91
CA PRO A 114 -2.19 19.78 -18.74
C PRO A 114 -3.35 19.17 -19.53
N GLY A 115 -3.24 17.90 -19.91
CA GLY A 115 -4.20 17.24 -20.79
C GLY A 115 -3.95 15.76 -21.02
N ALA A 116 -4.49 15.23 -22.11
CA ALA A 116 -4.21 13.85 -22.52
C ALA A 116 -2.72 13.71 -22.85
N GLY A 117 -2.01 12.87 -22.10
CA GLY A 117 -0.54 12.74 -22.18
C GLY A 117 0.20 13.36 -21.00
N SER A 118 -0.47 14.12 -20.12
CA SER A 118 0.12 14.61 -18.86
C SER A 118 0.53 13.47 -17.92
N MET A 119 1.59 13.71 -17.15
CA MET A 119 2.09 12.76 -16.15
C MET A 119 1.19 12.71 -14.91
N PHE A 120 0.54 13.83 -14.61
CA PHE A 120 -0.29 14.01 -13.42
C PHE A 120 -1.77 13.99 -13.78
N PRO A 121 -2.62 13.27 -13.01
CA PRO A 121 -4.06 13.24 -13.25
C PRO A 121 -4.68 14.65 -13.17
N LEU A 122 -5.82 14.85 -13.82
CA LEU A 122 -6.58 16.10 -13.71
C LEU A 122 -7.62 16.02 -12.59
N LYS A 123 -7.77 17.12 -11.84
CA LYS A 123 -8.92 17.41 -10.99
C LYS A 123 -10.15 17.66 -11.88
N SER A 124 -11.35 17.55 -11.31
CA SER A 124 -12.62 17.81 -12.03
C SER A 124 -12.72 19.20 -12.66
N ASN A 125 -11.99 20.18 -12.14
CA ASN A 125 -11.92 21.55 -12.68
C ASN A 125 -10.87 21.72 -13.81
N GLY A 126 -10.20 20.64 -14.23
CA GLY A 126 -9.17 20.64 -15.27
C GLY A 126 -7.80 21.12 -14.80
N LYS A 127 -7.59 21.44 -13.51
CA LYS A 127 -6.24 21.65 -12.97
C LYS A 127 -5.56 20.29 -12.81
N SER A 128 -4.28 20.20 -13.15
CA SER A 128 -3.52 18.99 -12.84
C SER A 128 -3.37 18.82 -11.32
N GLN A 129 -3.29 17.59 -10.83
CA GLN A 129 -3.03 17.28 -9.43
C GLN A 129 -1.61 17.69 -9.03
N GLU A 130 -1.46 18.18 -7.80
CA GLU A 130 -0.14 18.53 -7.24
C GLU A 130 0.64 17.27 -6.86
N ASP A 131 -0.06 16.24 -6.43
CA ASP A 131 0.47 14.95 -6.06
C ASP A 131 -0.51 13.83 -6.39
N TYR A 132 -0.01 12.61 -6.51
CA TYR A 132 -0.84 11.41 -6.53
C TYR A 132 -0.06 10.18 -6.08
N GLY A 133 -0.76 9.31 -5.35
CA GLY A 133 -0.23 8.05 -4.88
C GLY A 133 -0.95 6.84 -5.44
N ARG A 134 -0.25 5.71 -5.53
CA ARG A 134 -0.82 4.39 -5.80
C ARG A 134 -0.17 3.34 -4.91
N LEU A 135 -0.98 2.47 -4.33
CA LEU A 135 -0.54 1.34 -3.54
C LEU A 135 -1.08 0.05 -4.17
N ASN A 136 -0.19 -0.89 -4.43
CA ASN A 136 -0.52 -2.20 -4.99
C ASN A 136 0.09 -3.29 -4.11
N ALA A 137 -0.65 -4.37 -3.90
CA ALA A 137 -0.19 -5.53 -3.16
C ALA A 137 -0.50 -6.81 -3.95
N THR A 138 0.43 -7.74 -3.94
CA THR A 138 0.36 -9.01 -4.68
C THR A 138 0.73 -10.16 -3.76
N GLY A 139 -0.19 -11.09 -3.55
CA GLY A 139 0.13 -12.35 -2.89
C GLY A 139 0.85 -13.30 -3.84
N LYS A 140 1.86 -14.02 -3.35
CA LYS A 140 2.59 -15.04 -4.10
C LYS A 140 2.65 -16.34 -3.31
N MET A 141 2.66 -17.47 -4.01
CA MET A 141 2.72 -18.81 -3.41
C MET A 141 3.74 -19.65 -4.17
N ARG A 142 4.51 -20.46 -3.43
CA ARG A 142 5.49 -21.39 -3.98
C ARG A 142 5.27 -22.78 -3.38
N ILE A 143 5.16 -23.79 -4.23
CA ILE A 143 5.06 -25.20 -3.83
C ILE A 143 6.40 -25.86 -4.16
N SER A 144 7.13 -26.31 -3.14
CA SER A 144 8.48 -26.88 -3.26
C SER A 144 9.54 -25.95 -3.90
N LYS A 145 10.81 -26.37 -3.95
CA LYS A 145 11.89 -25.72 -4.73
C LYS A 145 11.73 -26.04 -6.21
N THR A 146 10.58 -25.72 -6.78
CA THR A 146 10.44 -25.74 -8.24
C THR A 146 11.30 -24.60 -8.79
N ILE A 147 12.28 -24.96 -9.63
CA ILE A 147 13.17 -24.02 -10.33
C ILE A 147 12.35 -23.18 -11.30
#